data_AF-A0A959GK68-F1
#
_entry.id   AF-A0A959GK68-F1
#
_cell.length_a   1.000
_cell.length_b   1.000
_cell.length_c   1.000
_cell.angle_alpha   90.00
_cell.angle_beta   90.00
_cell.angle_gamma   90.00
#
_symmetry.space_group_name_H-M   'P 1'
#
loop_
_entity.id
_entity.type
_entity.pdbx_description
1 polymer ?
#
loop_
_entity_poly.entity_id
_entity_poly.type
_entity_poly.pdbx_seq_one_letter_code
_entity_poly.pdbx_strand_id
1 'polypeptide(L)' 'MARIVGVDLPRNKRGVISLTYIFGIGASTATKILAKAGID' A
#
# COMPACT_ATOMS: atom_id res chain seq x y z
N MET A 1 -6.24 6.16 10.36
CA MET A 1 -5.01 5.35 10.27
C MET A 1 -5.46 4.03 9.68
N ALA A 2 -4.98 3.67 8.49
CA ALA A 2 -5.41 2.43 7.85
C ALA A 2 -4.55 1.29 8.40
N ARG A 3 -5.18 0.30 9.02
CA ARG A 3 -4.49 -0.91 9.50
C ARG A 3 -4.82 -2.06 8.56
N ILE A 4 -3.80 -2.66 7.97
CA ILE A 4 -3.93 -3.79 7.04
C ILE A 4 -3.04 -4.91 7.56
N VAL A 5 -3.61 -6.09 7.84
CA VAL A 5 -2.89 -7.28 8.35
C VAL A 5 -2.04 -6.95 9.59
N GLY A 6 -2.54 -6.10 10.49
CA GLY A 6 -1.81 -5.68 11.70
C GLY A 6 -0.68 -4.68 11.46
N VAL A 7 -0.45 -4.25 10.22
CA VAL A 7 0.50 -3.17 9.87
C VAL A 7 -0.25 -1.85 9.76
N ASP A 8 0.28 -0.82 10.39
CA ASP A 8 -0.26 0.53 10.31
C ASP A 8 0.35 1.29 9.13
N LEU A 9 -0.49 1.64 8.14
CA LEU A 9 -0.04 2.39 6.98
C LEU A 9 0.03 3.90 7.27
N PRO A 10 1.11 4.57 6.86
CA PRO A 10 1.24 6.01 7.00
C PRO A 10 0.24 6.76 6.12
N ARG A 11 -0.44 7.77 6.70
CA ARG A 11 -1.47 8.57 6.00
C ARG A 11 -0.91 9.67 5.09
N ASN A 12 0.32 10.14 5.36
CA ASN A 12 0.98 11.22 4.61
C ASN A 12 2.02 10.68 3.60
N LYS A 13 1.73 9.54 2.98
CA LYS A 13 2.57 8.96 1.92
C LYS A 13 1.70 8.48 0.76
N ARG A 14 2.28 8.44 -0.44
CA ARG A 14 1.64 7.85 -1.63
C ARG A 14 1.23 6.42 -1.33
N GLY A 15 0.04 6.00 -1.79
CA GLY A 15 -0.50 4.67 -1.55
C GLY A 15 0.49 3.56 -1.92
N VAL A 16 1.21 3.73 -3.03
CA VAL A 16 2.23 2.77 -3.52
C VAL A 16 3.28 2.53 -2.44
N ILE A 17 3.82 3.60 -1.86
CA ILE A 17 4.86 3.53 -0.82
C ILE A 17 4.28 3.00 0.49
N SER A 18 3.05 3.37 0.84
CA SER A 18 2.43 2.90 2.09
C SER A 18 2.19 1.39 2.05
N LEU A 19 1.82 0.82 0.90
CA LEU A 19 1.61 -0.62 0.74
C LEU A 19 2.92 -1.43 0.84
N THR A 20 4.08 -0.85 0.51
CA THR A 20 5.37 -1.57 0.63
C THR A 20 5.83 -1.77 2.07
N TYR A 21 5.12 -1.24 3.06
CA TYR A 21 5.37 -1.51 4.48
C TYR A 21 4.82 -2.87 4.91
N ILE A 22 3.97 -3.49 4.08
CA ILE A 22 3.45 -4.84 4.31
C ILE A 22 4.47 -5.85 3.79
N PHE A 23 4.88 -6.78 4.65
CA PHE A 23 5.81 -7.84 4.28
C PHE A 23 5.29 -8.64 3.07
N GLY A 24 6.14 -8.82 2.05
CA GLY A 24 5.79 -9.49 0.81
C GLY A 24 5.15 -8.59 -0.27
N ILE A 25 4.87 -7.30 0.03
CA ILE A 25 4.39 -6.34 -0.97
C ILE A 25 5.55 -5.42 -1.40
N GLY A 26 6.05 -5.63 -2.61
CA GLY A 26 7.00 -4.72 -3.28
C GLY A 26 6.31 -3.65 -4.12
N ALA A 27 7.08 -2.73 -4.69
CA ALA A 27 6.56 -1.62 -5.49
C ALA A 27 5.68 -2.09 -6.67
N SER A 28 6.12 -3.11 -7.41
CA SER A 28 5.38 -3.66 -8.55
C SER A 28 4.01 -4.25 -8.15
N THR A 29 3.93 -4.87 -6.98
CA THR A 29 2.69 -5.44 -6.45
C THR A 29 1.78 -4.34 -5.93
N ALA A 30 2.34 -3.35 -5.22
CA ALA A 30 1.60 -2.20 -4.72
C ALA A 30 0.92 -1.41 -5.85
N THR A 31 1.65 -1.12 -6.93
CA THR A 31 1.08 -0.42 -8.10
C THR A 31 -0.03 -1.24 -8.77
N LYS A 32 0.12 -2.56 -8.90
CA LYS A 32 -0.95 -3.44 -9.43
C LYS A 32 -2.19 -3.44 -8.55
N ILE A 33 -2.03 -3.47 -7.23
CA ILE A 33 -3.14 -3.43 -6.27
C ILE A 33 -3.89 -2.10 -6.40
N LEU A 34 -3.18 -0.98 -6.46
CA LEU A 34 -3.78 0.34 -6.57
C LEU A 34 -4.48 0.55 -7.92
N ALA A 35 -3.85 0.13 -9.02
CA ALA A 35 -4.46 0.14 -10.34
C ALA A 35 -5.75 -0.70 -10.38
N LYS A 36 -5.74 -1.89 -9.75
CA LYS A 36 -6.94 -2.74 -9.64
C LYS A 36 -8.03 -2.11 -8.75
N ALA A 37 -7.62 -1.35 -7.74
CA ALA A 37 -8.53 -0.61 -6.86
C ALA A 37 -9.01 0.73 -7.48
N GLY A 38 -8.49 1.14 -8.63
CA GLY A 38 -8.81 2.43 -9.27
C GLY A 38 -8.26 3.64 -8.51
N ILE A 39 -7.16 3.47 -7.78
CA ILE A 39 -6.51 4.51 -6.97
C ILE A 39 -5.16 4.86 -7.61
N ASP A 40 -4.87 6.15 -7.77
CA ASP A 40 -3.61 6.72 -8.29
C ASP A 40 -2.63 7.11 -7.17
#